data_AF-A0A914YLJ1-F1
#
_entry.id   AF-A0A914YLJ1-F1
#
_cell.length_a   1.000
_cell.length_b   1.000
_cell.length_c   1.000
_cell.angle_alpha   90.00
_cell.angle_beta   90.00
_cell.angle_gamma   90.00
#
_symmetry.space_group_name_H-M   'P 1'
#
loop_
_entity.id
_entity.type
_entity.pdbx_description
1 polymer ?
#
loop_
_entity_poly.entity_id
_entity_poly.type
_entity_poly.pdbx_seq_one_letter_code
_entity_poly.pdbx_strand_id
1 'polypeptide(L)'
;MFGKVTGNTVFNLMRFNEHDIDKNERPVPEQRILKVKILENPFKDIKPRERAEIKKPEKSKEKKVKVKATVTTKNTALLSFGDEVEEDEAELEKINKDLSKKGKSAHDVLNDQKLSKAAAKMMEKRMKE
;
A
#
# COMPACT_ATOMS: atom_id res chain seq x y z
N MET A 1 1.51 -18.45 27.67
CA MET A 1 0.22 -18.24 28.36
C MET A 1 0.41 -17.19 29.44
N PHE A 2 -0.36 -16.09 29.46
CA PHE A 2 -0.15 -14.93 30.36
C PHE A 2 -1.31 -14.65 31.33
N GLY A 3 -2.35 -15.48 31.32
CA GLY A 3 -3.51 -15.31 32.19
C GLY A 3 -4.52 -16.46 32.02
N LYS A 4 -5.54 -16.47 32.87
CA LYS A 4 -6.68 -17.40 32.81
C LYS A 4 -7.98 -16.66 33.15
N VAL A 5 -9.08 -17.08 32.53
CA VAL A 5 -10.43 -16.65 32.91
C VAL A 5 -10.88 -17.51 34.09
N THR A 6 -11.43 -16.91 35.14
CA THR A 6 -11.77 -17.61 36.38
C THR A 6 -13.19 -17.37 36.86
N GLY A 7 -13.67 -18.30 37.68
CA GLY A 7 -14.90 -18.19 38.45
C GLY A 7 -16.15 -18.07 37.57
N ASN A 8 -17.07 -17.20 38.01
CA ASN A 8 -18.39 -17.06 37.41
C ASN A 8 -18.36 -16.44 35.99
N THR A 9 -17.21 -15.92 35.56
CA THR A 9 -17.06 -15.26 34.25
C THR A 9 -16.74 -16.20 33.10
N VAL A 10 -16.47 -17.48 33.37
CA VAL A 10 -16.18 -18.49 32.35
C VAL A 10 -17.38 -18.68 31.40
N PHE A 11 -18.60 -18.65 31.93
CA PHE A 11 -19.81 -18.75 31.10
C PHE A 11 -19.96 -17.59 30.12
N ASN A 12 -19.47 -16.39 30.47
CA ASN A 12 -19.49 -15.26 29.55
C ASN A 12 -18.60 -15.53 28.33
N LEU A 13 -17.47 -16.23 28.51
CA LEU A 13 -16.60 -16.64 27.41
C LEU A 13 -17.26 -17.75 26.58
N MET A 14 -17.87 -18.75 27.21
CA MET A 14 -18.51 -19.87 26.49
C MET A 14 -19.61 -19.41 25.54
N ARG A 15 -20.34 -18.34 25.89
CA ARG A 15 -21.36 -17.73 25.02
C ARG A 15 -20.80 -17.27 23.67
N PHE A 16 -19.50 -16.97 23.56
CA PHE A 16 -18.89 -16.56 22.28
C PHE A 16 -18.87 -17.70 21.26
N ASN A 17 -18.85 -18.96 21.71
CA ASN A 17 -18.84 -20.12 20.81
C ASN A 17 -20.18 -20.33 20.08
N GLU A 18 -21.26 -19.73 20.58
CA GLU A 18 -22.60 -19.83 20.01
C GLU A 18 -22.87 -18.79 18.91
N HIS A 19 -21.92 -17.89 18.63
CA HIS A 19 -22.12 -16.79 17.68
C HIS A 19 -21.85 -17.24 16.24
N ASP A 20 -22.70 -16.79 15.32
CA ASP A 20 -22.52 -17.02 13.89
C ASP A 20 -21.28 -16.29 13.37
N ILE A 21 -20.61 -16.93 12.41
CA ILE A 21 -19.32 -16.51 11.86
C ILE A 21 -19.47 -16.29 10.34
N ASP A 22 -18.88 -15.22 9.82
CA ASP A 22 -18.78 -14.96 8.38
C ASP A 22 -17.67 -15.79 7.72
N LYS A 23 -17.55 -15.73 6.39
CA LYS A 23 -16.53 -16.42 5.58
C LYS A 23 -15.09 -16.11 5.99
N ASN A 24 -14.86 -14.99 6.68
CA ASN A 24 -13.55 -14.55 7.15
C ASN A 24 -13.33 -14.83 8.65
N GLU A 25 -14.03 -15.82 9.22
CA GLU A 25 -13.93 -16.19 10.63
C GLU A 25 -14.29 -15.05 11.61
N ARG A 26 -15.04 -14.05 11.13
CA ARG A 26 -15.45 -12.89 11.91
C ARG A 26 -16.85 -13.10 12.47
N PRO A 27 -17.08 -12.93 13.79
CA PRO A 27 -18.42 -12.98 14.35
C PRO A 27 -19.34 -11.95 13.69
N VAL A 28 -20.53 -12.39 13.26
CA VAL A 28 -21.54 -11.53 12.62
C VAL A 28 -21.97 -10.40 13.58
N PRO A 29 -22.47 -10.71 14.79
CA PRO A 29 -22.57 -9.70 15.84
C PRO A 29 -21.17 -9.27 16.31
N GLU A 30 -20.81 -8.03 15.99
CA GLU A 30 -19.55 -7.43 16.45
C GLU A 30 -19.55 -7.25 17.98
N GLN A 31 -18.75 -8.05 18.66
CA GLN A 31 -18.53 -7.92 20.10
C GLN A 31 -17.47 -6.85 20.38
N ARG A 32 -17.71 -6.03 21.39
CA ARG A 32 -16.84 -4.89 21.74
C ARG A 32 -16.58 -4.85 23.23
N ILE A 33 -15.35 -4.47 23.59
CA ILE A 33 -14.98 -4.21 24.98
C ILE A 33 -15.45 -2.81 25.33
N LEU A 34 -16.40 -2.71 26.25
CA LEU A 34 -16.98 -1.42 26.65
C LEU A 34 -16.08 -0.66 27.64
N LYS A 35 -15.50 -1.38 28.59
CA LYS A 35 -14.66 -0.83 29.66
C LYS A 35 -13.69 -1.88 30.17
N VAL A 36 -12.53 -1.43 30.63
CA VAL A 36 -11.54 -2.27 31.32
C VAL A 36 -11.34 -1.71 32.72
N LYS A 37 -11.30 -2.60 33.72
CA LYS A 37 -10.98 -2.25 35.10
C LYS A 37 -9.90 -3.22 35.58
N ILE A 38 -8.81 -2.67 36.12
CA ILE A 38 -7.77 -3.44 36.80
C ILE A 38 -8.22 -3.58 38.26
N LEU A 39 -8.45 -4.81 38.72
CA LEU A 39 -8.88 -5.08 40.09
C LEU A 39 -7.70 -4.99 41.07
N GLU A 40 -6.60 -5.62 40.69
CA GLU A 40 -5.36 -5.64 41.45
C GLU A 40 -4.21 -5.35 40.47
N ASN A 41 -3.43 -4.31 40.75
CA ASN A 41 -2.30 -3.92 39.92
C ASN A 41 -0.99 -4.31 40.62
N PRO A 42 -0.32 -5.41 40.21
CA PRO A 42 0.96 -5.81 40.79
C PRO A 42 2.13 -4.89 40.37
N PHE A 43 1.95 -4.06 39.34
CA PHE A 43 3.00 -3.19 38.81
C PHE A 43 2.65 -1.72 39.05
N LYS A 44 3.17 -1.17 40.16
CA LYS A 44 2.92 0.24 40.55
C LYS A 44 3.77 1.24 39.77
N ASP A 45 4.86 0.76 39.17
CA ASP A 45 5.84 1.52 38.37
C ASP A 45 5.38 1.73 36.92
N ILE A 46 4.51 0.87 36.39
CA ILE A 46 3.96 1.01 35.04
C ILE A 46 3.00 2.20 34.97
N LYS A 47 3.42 3.24 34.25
CA LYS A 47 2.59 4.41 33.94
C LYS A 47 1.97 4.26 32.54
N PRO A 48 0.64 4.40 32.40
CA PRO A 48 0.00 4.40 31.09
C PRO A 48 0.59 5.51 30.21
N ARG A 49 0.83 5.20 28.93
CA ARG A 49 1.22 6.21 27.95
C ARG A 49 0.01 7.09 27.63
N GLU A 50 0.24 8.39 27.53
CA GLU A 50 -0.76 9.33 27.01
C GLU A 50 -1.07 8.94 25.56
N ARG A 51 -2.28 8.40 25.34
CA ARG A 51 -2.79 8.22 24.00
C ARG A 51 -3.15 9.60 23.49
N ALA A 52 -2.45 10.08 22.46
CA ALA A 52 -3.01 11.09 21.58
C ALA A 52 -4.42 10.60 21.19
N GLU A 53 -5.44 11.36 21.57
CA GLU A 53 -6.83 10.95 21.45
C GLU A 53 -7.07 10.42 20.04
N ILE A 54 -7.33 9.12 19.93
CA ILE A 54 -7.84 8.54 18.70
C ILE A 54 -9.24 9.13 18.59
N LYS A 55 -9.35 10.27 17.89
CA LYS A 55 -10.61 10.91 17.55
C LYS A 55 -11.52 9.81 17.01
N LYS A 56 -12.50 9.40 17.80
CA LYS A 56 -13.61 8.59 17.28
C LYS A 56 -14.18 9.43 16.13
N PRO A 57 -14.29 8.91 14.90
CA PRO A 57 -15.01 9.64 13.87
C PRO A 57 -16.47 9.70 14.33
N GLU A 58 -16.86 10.84 14.92
CA GLU A 58 -18.25 11.16 15.09
C GLU A 58 -18.87 11.16 13.69
N LYS A 59 -19.88 10.30 13.50
CA LYS A 59 -20.75 10.32 12.32
C LYS A 59 -21.53 11.63 12.34
N SER A 60 -20.92 12.71 11.86
CA SER A 60 -21.61 13.97 11.59
C SER A 60 -21.54 14.26 10.09
N LYS A 61 -22.64 13.91 9.42
CA LYS A 61 -23.30 14.62 8.31
C LYS A 61 -22.38 15.33 7.30
N GLU A 62 -22.37 14.76 6.10
CA GLU A 62 -22.30 15.43 4.80
C GLU A 62 -21.92 16.92 4.84
N LYS A 63 -20.62 17.20 4.73
CA LYS A 63 -20.17 18.41 4.05
C LYS A 63 -19.12 18.01 3.03
N LYS A 64 -19.48 18.20 1.76
CA LYS A 64 -18.61 18.14 0.59
C LYS A 64 -17.43 19.08 0.82
N VAL A 65 -16.34 18.59 1.39
CA VAL A 65 -15.05 19.29 1.36
C VAL A 65 -14.34 18.79 0.11
N LYS A 66 -14.29 19.66 -0.90
CA LYS A 66 -13.46 19.50 -2.09
C LYS A 66 -12.05 19.13 -1.62
N VAL A 67 -11.64 17.89 -1.87
CA VAL A 67 -10.26 17.45 -1.73
C VAL A 67 -9.44 18.28 -2.72
N LYS A 68 -8.87 19.38 -2.25
CA LYS A 68 -7.70 19.94 -2.91
C LYS A 68 -6.63 18.88 -2.70
N ALA A 69 -6.30 18.16 -3.76
CA ALA A 69 -5.13 17.31 -3.82
C ALA A 69 -3.93 18.18 -3.45
N THR A 70 -3.54 18.15 -2.18
CA THR A 70 -2.22 18.58 -1.77
C THR A 70 -1.29 17.59 -2.45
N VAL A 71 -0.72 18.04 -3.56
CA VAL A 71 0.47 17.46 -4.17
C VAL A 71 1.48 17.36 -3.03
N THR A 72 1.55 16.19 -2.41
CA THR A 72 2.70 15.74 -1.65
C THR A 72 3.84 15.75 -2.66
N THR A 73 4.61 16.83 -2.66
CA THR A 73 5.90 16.88 -3.32
C THR A 73 6.68 15.68 -2.79
N LYS A 74 6.92 14.71 -3.67
CA LYS A 74 7.67 13.50 -3.35
C LYS A 74 9.09 13.96 -3.02
N ASN A 75 9.42 14.08 -1.73
CA ASN A 75 10.77 14.43 -1.31
C ASN A 75 11.66 13.18 -1.48
N THR A 76 12.11 12.93 -2.70
CA THR A 76 13.02 11.82 -3.06
C THR A 76 14.40 11.97 -2.43
N ALA A 77 14.78 13.20 -2.03
CA ALA A 77 16.04 13.51 -1.36
C ALA A 77 16.26 12.80 0.00
N LEU A 78 15.23 12.21 0.61
CA LEU A 78 15.37 11.39 1.84
C LEU A 78 15.66 9.91 1.56
N LEU A 79 15.51 9.48 0.31
CA LEU A 79 15.82 8.12 -0.10
C LEU A 79 17.24 8.12 -0.67
N SER A 80 18.07 7.18 -0.23
CA SER A 80 19.44 6.98 -0.73
C SER A 80 19.51 6.57 -2.21
N PHE A 81 18.36 6.42 -2.88
CA PHE A 81 18.20 6.16 -4.31
C PHE A 81 17.55 7.34 -5.05
N GLY A 82 17.31 8.46 -4.35
CA GLY A 82 16.57 9.61 -4.89
C GLY A 82 17.26 10.26 -6.09
N ASP A 83 18.60 10.24 -6.12
CA ASP A 83 19.41 10.83 -7.19
C ASP A 83 19.35 9.98 -8.47
N GLU A 84 19.47 8.65 -8.34
CA GLU A 84 19.33 7.72 -9.49
C GLU A 84 17.92 7.78 -10.11
N VAL A 85 16.88 7.91 -9.28
CA VAL A 85 15.48 8.00 -9.77
C VAL A 85 15.23 9.31 -10.52
N GLU A 86 15.81 10.43 -10.09
CA GLU A 86 15.67 11.71 -10.78
C GLU A 86 16.39 11.70 -12.13
N GLU A 87 17.58 11.08 -12.20
CA GLU A 87 18.33 10.90 -13.44
C GLU A 87 17.59 9.98 -14.42
N ASP A 88 17.09 8.83 -13.95
CA ASP A 88 16.31 7.89 -14.75
C ASP A 88 14.99 8.50 -15.27
N GLU A 89 14.26 9.24 -14.43
CA GLU A 89 13.04 9.94 -14.85
C GLU A 89 13.35 11.00 -15.93
N ALA A 90 14.46 11.73 -15.80
CA ALA A 90 14.87 12.73 -16.80
C ALA A 90 15.28 12.10 -18.14
N GLU A 91 15.94 10.95 -18.14
CA GLU A 91 16.26 10.20 -19.37
C GLU A 91 15.00 9.65 -20.03
N LEU A 92 14.10 9.07 -19.24
CA LEU A 92 12.82 8.55 -19.71
C LEU A 92 11.94 9.67 -20.28
N GLU A 93 11.96 10.87 -19.69
CA GLU A 93 11.24 12.04 -20.21
C GLU A 93 11.78 12.52 -21.56
N LYS A 94 13.11 12.54 -21.75
CA LYS A 94 13.73 12.90 -23.03
C LYS A 94 13.33 11.89 -24.11
N ILE A 95 13.45 10.59 -23.82
CA ILE A 95 13.05 9.50 -24.72
C ILE A 95 11.54 9.56 -25.02
N ASN A 96 10.71 9.88 -24.02
CA ASN A 96 9.27 10.05 -24.18
C ASN A 96 8.90 11.24 -25.08
N LYS A 97 9.60 12.37 -24.96
CA LYS A 97 9.39 13.54 -25.83
C LYS A 97 9.75 13.19 -27.28
N ASP A 98 10.88 12.54 -27.48
CA ASP A 98 11.42 12.20 -28.81
C ASP A 98 10.61 11.10 -29.51
N LEU A 99 10.09 10.12 -28.76
CA LEU A 99 9.32 8.98 -29.30
C LEU A 99 7.81 9.07 -29.04
N SER A 100 7.30 10.22 -28.63
CA SER A 100 5.88 10.43 -28.25
C SER A 100 4.85 9.99 -29.29
N LYS A 101 5.22 9.92 -30.58
CA LYS A 101 4.32 9.56 -31.70
C LYS A 101 4.60 8.17 -32.30
N LYS A 102 5.59 7.42 -31.79
CA LYS A 102 5.99 6.11 -32.34
C LYS A 102 6.19 5.11 -31.20
N GLY A 103 5.76 3.86 -31.39
CA GLY A 103 5.91 2.82 -30.37
C GLY A 103 7.38 2.62 -29.96
N LYS A 104 7.65 2.57 -28.66
CA LYS A 104 9.02 2.39 -28.14
C LYS A 104 9.50 0.97 -28.48
N SER A 105 10.53 0.88 -29.30
CA SER A 105 11.23 -0.38 -29.62
C SER A 105 12.66 -0.30 -29.12
N ALA A 106 13.21 -1.43 -28.64
CA ALA A 106 14.60 -1.50 -28.19
C ALA A 106 15.61 -1.07 -29.26
N HIS A 107 15.30 -1.31 -30.55
CA HIS A 107 16.10 -0.89 -31.70
C HIS A 107 16.20 0.64 -31.85
N ASP A 108 15.21 1.38 -31.37
CA ASP A 108 15.13 2.83 -31.49
C ASP A 108 15.65 3.53 -30.21
N VAL A 109 15.51 2.88 -29.05
CA VAL A 109 15.86 3.42 -27.73
C VAL A 109 17.33 3.19 -27.38
N LEU A 110 17.90 2.03 -27.74
CA LEU A 110 19.27 1.66 -27.39
C LEU A 110 20.22 1.89 -28.58
N ASN A 111 21.41 2.41 -28.31
CA ASN A 111 22.47 2.57 -29.30
C ASN A 111 23.47 1.39 -29.23
N ASP A 112 22.98 0.18 -29.47
CA ASP A 112 23.81 -1.03 -29.53
C ASP A 112 24.25 -1.33 -30.97
N GLN A 113 25.53 -1.65 -31.18
CA GLN A 113 26.11 -2.00 -32.49
C GLN A 113 25.47 -3.25 -33.11
N LYS A 114 24.86 -4.13 -32.31
CA LYS A 114 24.16 -5.33 -32.78
C LYS A 114 22.72 -5.06 -33.22
N LEU A 115 22.17 -3.87 -32.93
CA LEU A 115 20.80 -3.50 -33.27
C LEU A 115 20.80 -2.58 -34.49
N SER A 116 20.24 -3.05 -35.61
CA SER A 116 20.05 -2.23 -36.80
C SER A 116 18.77 -1.40 -36.69
N LYS A 117 18.85 -0.14 -37.12
CA LYS A 117 17.72 0.81 -37.24
C LYS A 117 17.07 0.80 -38.64
N ALA A 118 17.64 0.04 -39.57
CA ALA A 118 17.18 -0.05 -40.95
C ALA A 118 16.11 -1.13 -41.11
N ALA A 119 15.06 -0.84 -41.89
CA ALA A 119 14.04 -1.82 -42.24
C ALA A 119 14.65 -2.95 -43.11
N ALA A 120 14.33 -4.20 -42.78
CA ALA A 120 14.84 -5.37 -43.50
C ALA A 120 14.38 -5.34 -44.97
N LYS A 121 15.33 -5.25 -45.90
CA LYS A 121 15.07 -5.34 -47.34
C LYS A 121 15.10 -6.81 -47.75
N MET A 122 13.95 -7.40 -48.09
CA MET A 122 13.93 -8.73 -48.70
C MET A 122 14.70 -8.66 -50.02
N MET A 123 15.86 -9.33 -50.10
CA MET A 123 16.52 -9.57 -51.39
C MET A 123 15.67 -10.58 -52.16
N GLU A 124 15.00 -10.12 -53.22
CA GLU A 124 14.40 -10.97 -54.24
C GLU A 124 15.55 -11.68 -54.97
N LYS A 125 15.98 -12.84 -54.43
CA LYS A 125 16.72 -13.83 -55.21
C LYS A 125 15.78 -14.34 -56.29
N ARG A 126 15.77 -13.67 -57.44
CA ARG A 126 15.32 -14.27 -58.70
C ARG A 126 16.17 -15.50 -58.94
N MET A 127 15.62 -16.67 -58.63
CA MET A 127 16.02 -17.93 -59.25
C MET A 127 15.83 -17.72 -60.76
N LYS A 128 16.93 -17.43 -61.47
CA LYS A 128 17.00 -17.60 -62.92
C LYS A 128 17.32 -19.07 -63.16
N GLU A 129 16.49 -19.67 -64.01
CA GLU A 129 16.50 -21.01 -64.64
C GLU A 129 17.74 -21.88 -64.48
#